data_AF-A0A7J5MGW1-F1
#
_entry.id   AF-A0A7J5MGW1-F1
#
_cell.length_a   1.000
_cell.length_b   1.000
_cell.length_c   1.000
_cell.angle_alpha   90.00
_cell.angle_beta   90.00
_cell.angle_gamma   90.00
#
_symmetry.space_group_name_H-M   'P 1'
#
loop_
_entity.id
_entity.type
_entity.pdbx_description
1 polymer ?
#
loop_
_entity_poly.entity_id
_entity_poly.type
_entity_poly.pdbx_seq_one_letter_code
_entity_poly.pdbx_strand_id
1 'polypeptide(L)' 'MVFTDYMKSLPNQQMDTIKKLAEITCSTPASVYRWINGLNPPAPIKQKIIAEYLGMSVEELFPSKDE' A
#
# COMPACT_ATOMS: atom_id res chain seq x y z
N MET A 1 0.22 7.90 6.66
CA MET A 1 -0.59 6.67 6.81
C MET A 1 0.37 5.54 7.09
N VAL A 2 -0.03 4.54 7.88
CA VAL A 2 0.87 3.45 8.28
C VAL A 2 1.43 2.70 7.05
N PHE A 3 0.66 2.57 5.97
CA PHE A 3 1.16 2.00 4.72
C PHE A 3 2.37 2.75 4.13
N THR A 4 2.38 4.09 4.17
CA THR A 4 3.52 4.91 3.73
C THR A 4 4.75 4.65 4.59
N ASP A 5 4.57 4.63 5.90
CA ASP A 5 5.66 4.49 6.87
C ASP A 5 6.25 3.07 6.82
N TYR A 6 5.40 2.05 6.69
CA TYR A 6 5.79 0.67 6.42
C TYR A 6 6.68 0.59 5.17
N MET A 7 6.22 1.13 4.06
CA MET A 7 6.98 1.06 2.79
C MET A 7 8.31 1.80 2.87
N LYS A 8 8.38 2.93 3.61
CA LYS A 8 9.63 3.66 3.86
C LYS A 8 10.58 2.92 4.79
N SER A 9 10.08 2.07 5.68
CA SER A 9 10.90 1.28 6.61
C SER A 9 11.65 0.12 5.96
N LEU A 10 11.22 -0.34 4.78
CA LEU A 10 11.83 -1.49 4.08
C LEU A 10 13.20 -1.12 3.49
N PRO A 11 14.32 -1.67 4.01
CA PRO A 11 15.64 -1.38 3.48
C PRO A 11 15.86 -2.16 2.17
N ASN A 12 16.14 -1.47 1.07
CA ASN A 12 16.48 -2.05 -0.24
C ASN A 12 15.43 -2.99 -0.87
N GLN A 13 14.24 -3.13 -0.29
CA GLN A 13 13.17 -4.02 -0.79
C GLN A 13 11.96 -3.27 -1.35
N GLN A 14 12.00 -1.94 -1.37
CA GLN A 14 10.87 -1.13 -1.86
C GLN A 14 10.49 -1.46 -3.30
N MET A 15 11.47 -1.64 -4.19
CA MET A 15 11.17 -1.89 -5.60
C MET A 15 10.52 -3.25 -5.84
N ASP A 16 10.99 -4.29 -5.16
CA ASP A 16 10.40 -5.63 -5.28
C ASP A 16 9.00 -5.67 -4.67
N THR A 17 8.81 -4.98 -3.54
CA THR A 17 7.50 -4.83 -2.92
C THR A 17 6.54 -4.04 -3.82
N ILE A 18 7.00 -2.95 -4.46
CA ILE A 18 6.20 -2.20 -5.44
C ILE A 18 5.75 -3.09 -6.60
N LYS A 19 6.67 -3.89 -7.16
CA LYS A 19 6.33 -4.83 -8.24
C LYS A 19 5.32 -5.87 -7.78
N LYS A 20 5.51 -6.42 -6.57
CA LYS A 20 4.59 -7.43 -6.03
C LYS A 20 3.21 -6.86 -5.76
N LEU A 21 3.13 -5.67 -5.17
CA LEU A 21 1.86 -4.98 -4.93
C LEU A 21 1.17 -4.62 -6.26
N ALA A 22 1.92 -4.22 -7.27
CA ALA A 22 1.38 -3.95 -8.61
C ALA A 22 0.76 -5.22 -9.22
N GLU A 23 1.45 -6.36 -9.12
CA GLU A 23 0.98 -7.65 -9.59
C GLU A 23 -0.34 -8.06 -8.89
N ILE A 24 -0.33 -8.15 -7.55
CA ILE A 24 -1.48 -8.69 -6.79
C ILE A 24 -2.70 -7.77 -6.81
N THR A 25 -2.51 -6.47 -7.02
CA THR A 25 -3.63 -5.50 -7.12
C THR A 25 -4.03 -5.19 -8.56
N CYS A 26 -3.47 -5.91 -9.55
CA CYS A 26 -3.67 -5.68 -10.98
C CYS A 26 -3.53 -4.20 -11.35
N SER A 27 -2.45 -3.57 -10.87
CA SER A 27 -2.20 -2.13 -10.98
C SER A 27 -0.83 -1.86 -11.58
N THR A 28 -0.58 -0.62 -11.97
CA THR A 28 0.75 -0.21 -12.44
C THR A 28 1.68 0.09 -11.25
N PRO A 29 3.00 -0.16 -11.36
CA PRO A 29 3.97 0.27 -10.36
C PRO A 29 3.87 1.77 -10.03
N ALA A 30 3.56 2.61 -11.02
CA ALA A 30 3.35 4.04 -10.83
C ALA A 30 2.13 4.36 -9.92
N SER A 31 1.09 3.53 -9.97
CA SER A 31 -0.06 3.69 -9.06
C SER A 31 0.33 3.33 -7.62
N VAL A 32 1.06 2.23 -7.44
CA VAL A 32 1.59 1.83 -6.13
C VAL A 32 2.54 2.90 -5.57
N TYR A 33 3.40 3.46 -6.41
CA TYR A 33 4.30 4.55 -6.02
C TYR A 33 3.53 5.79 -5.52
N ARG A 34 2.41 6.14 -6.16
CA ARG A 34 1.54 7.22 -5.67
C ARG A 34 0.93 6.89 -4.31
N TRP A 35 0.44 5.67 -4.10
CA TRP A 35 -0.12 5.23 -2.82
C TRP A 35 0.90 5.33 -1.69
N ILE A 36 2.14 4.88 -1.93
CA ILE A 36 3.25 4.97 -0.97
C ILE A 36 3.48 6.43 -0.57
N ASN A 37 3.39 7.37 -1.51
CA ASN A 37 3.56 8.79 -1.24
C ASN A 37 2.31 9.48 -0.68
N GLY A 38 1.26 8.73 -0.34
CA GLY A 38 0.03 9.31 0.21
C GLY A 38 -0.92 9.92 -0.84
N LEU A 39 -0.66 9.69 -2.12
CA LEU A 39 -1.41 10.26 -3.23
C LEU A 39 -2.37 9.23 -3.81
N ASN A 40 -3.60 9.65 -4.11
CA ASN A 40 -4.64 8.84 -4.77
C ASN A 40 -4.77 7.43 -4.17
N PRO A 41 -5.18 7.31 -2.90
CA PRO A 41 -5.17 6.05 -2.16
C PRO A 41 -5.88 4.92 -2.93
N PRO A 42 -5.45 3.66 -2.74
CA PRO A 42 -6.01 2.52 -3.44
C PRO A 42 -7.51 2.39 -3.14
N ALA A 43 -8.28 1.89 -4.12
CA ALA A 43 -9.69 1.58 -3.92
C ALA A 43 -9.87 0.51 -2.82
N PRO A 44 -11.04 0.43 -2.15
CA PRO A 44 -11.24 -0.46 -0.99
C PRO A 44 -10.88 -1.93 -1.23
N ILE A 45 -11.18 -2.48 -2.42
CA ILE A 45 -10.79 -3.86 -2.75
C ILE A 45 -9.27 -4.06 -2.79
N LYS A 46 -8.53 -3.05 -3.25
CA LYS A 46 -7.06 -3.08 -3.30
C LYS A 46 -6.45 -2.88 -1.92
N GLN A 47 -7.09 -2.08 -1.07
CA GLN A 47 -6.69 -1.95 0.35
C GLN A 47 -6.76 -3.29 1.06
N LYS A 48 -7.85 -4.06 0.87
CA LYS A 48 -7.99 -5.42 1.41
C LYS A 48 -6.88 -6.36 0.95
N ILE A 49 -6.59 -6.39 -0.36
CA ILE A 49 -5.50 -7.22 -0.91
C ILE A 49 -4.13 -6.84 -0.31
N ILE A 50 -3.86 -5.53 -0.17
CA ILE A 50 -2.61 -5.04 0.42
C ILE A 50 -2.53 -5.45 1.90
N ALA A 51 -3.62 -5.29 2.65
CA ALA A 51 -3.71 -5.67 4.06
C ALA A 51 -3.47 -7.17 4.28
N GLU A 52 -4.11 -8.02 3.47
CA GLU A 52 -3.89 -9.47 3.46
C GLU A 52 -2.44 -9.83 3.14
N TYR A 53 -1.83 -9.18 2.14
CA TYR A 53 -0.44 -9.43 1.77
C TYR A 53 0.56 -9.02 2.86
N LEU A 54 0.27 -7.93 3.58
CA LEU A 54 1.14 -7.41 4.65
C LEU A 54 0.84 -8.04 6.02
N GLY A 55 -0.24 -8.81 6.16
CA GLY A 55 -0.66 -9.39 7.44
C GLY A 55 -1.13 -8.35 8.46
N MET A 56 -1.66 -7.21 7.99
CA MET A 56 -2.12 -6.08 8.82
C MET A 56 -3.61 -5.83 8.56
N SER A 57 -4.27 -5.04 9.42
CA SER A 57 -5.66 -4.65 9.17
C SER A 57 -5.76 -3.53 8.13
N VAL A 58 -6.92 -3.41 7.48
CA VAL A 58 -7.17 -2.31 6.52
C VAL A 58 -7.16 -0.97 7.25
N GLU A 59 -7.76 -0.92 8.44
CA GLU A 59 -7.90 0.26 9.29
C GLU A 59 -6.54 0.76 9.78
N GLU A 60 -5.61 -0.15 10.08
CA GLU A 60 -4.25 0.19 10.46
C GLU A 60 -3.49 0.81 9.27
N LEU A 61 -3.52 0.16 8.10
CA LEU A 61 -2.79 0.62 6.92
C LEU A 61 -3.39 1.90 6.31
N PHE A 62 -4.71 1.99 6.27
CA PHE A 62 -5.52 3.02 5.61
C PHE A 62 -6.57 3.57 6.58
N PRO A 63 -6.16 4.34 7.61
CA PRO A 63 -7.10 4.89 8.58
C PRO A 63 -8.11 5.81 7.90
N SER A 64 -9.40 5.63 8.23
CA SER A 64 -10.45 6.58 7.86
C SER A 64 -10.08 7.95 8.41
N LYS A 65 -10.25 9.01 7.60
CA LYS A 65 -10.06 10.40 8.03
C LYS A 65 -11.19 10.91 8.95
N ASP A 66 -11.72 10.05 9.81
CA ASP A 66 -12.68 10.49 10.82
C ASP A 66 -11.90 10.97 12.04
N GLU A 67 -11.41 12.22 11.93
CA GLU A 67 -11.44 13.31 12.93
C GLU A 67 -11.13 14.65 12.25
#